data_AF-A0A2P4SFB5-F1
#
_entry.id   AF-A0A2P4SFB5-F1
#
_cell.length_a   1.000
_cell.length_b   1.000
_cell.length_c   1.000
_cell.angle_alpha   90.00
_cell.angle_beta   90.00
_cell.angle_gamma   90.00
#
_symmetry.space_group_name_H-M   'P 1'
#
loop_
_entity.id
_entity.type
_entity.pdbx_description
1 polymer ?
#
loop_
_entity_poly.entity_id
_entity_poly.type
_entity_poly.pdbx_seq_one_letter_code
_entity_poly.pdbx_strand_id
1 'polypeptide(L)'
;MAAPLDQAIGLLVATFHKYSGKEGDKNSLSKGELKELIQKELTIGPKLKDAEIAGLMEDLDRNKDQEVNFQEYVTFLGALAMIYNEALLQYNAMKTDLELALESIINVYHWYAIRNPMDDYLSRNEFAALLKENAKPFLTDTLPPNTSVDEYIRQLFVKSDGNHNGRLKFTEFLTTLSLVAIDAHNRSHKQPGGHGHDHGHSHDHGHGHSHGPDGGHGHHH
;
A
#
# COMPACT_ATOMS: atom_id res chain seq x y z
N MET A 1 -5.91 -8.74 17.34
CA MET A 1 -5.76 -9.13 15.93
C MET A 1 -6.09 -7.91 15.07
N ALA A 2 -5.42 -7.72 13.94
CA ALA A 2 -5.78 -6.64 13.00
C ALA A 2 -7.17 -6.89 12.41
N ALA A 3 -7.89 -5.82 12.06
CA ALA A 3 -9.20 -5.93 11.45
C ALA A 3 -9.09 -6.51 10.01
N PRO A 4 -10.14 -7.16 9.47
CA PRO A 4 -10.09 -7.75 8.13
C PRO A 4 -9.70 -6.75 7.03
N LEU A 5 -10.15 -5.49 7.14
CA LEU A 5 -9.79 -4.43 6.20
C LEU A 5 -8.31 -4.04 6.32
N ASP A 6 -7.79 -3.86 7.54
CA ASP A 6 -6.38 -3.55 7.78
C ASP A 6 -5.47 -4.67 7.22
N GLN A 7 -5.86 -5.94 7.39
CA GLN A 7 -5.13 -7.09 6.84
C GLN A 7 -5.16 -7.09 5.31
N ALA A 8 -6.34 -6.87 4.72
CA ALA A 8 -6.50 -6.80 3.27
C ALA A 8 -5.63 -5.67 2.68
N ILE A 9 -5.68 -4.47 3.26
CA ILE A 9 -4.87 -3.32 2.83
C ILE A 9 -3.38 -3.60 2.99
N GLY A 10 -2.96 -4.22 4.10
CA GLY A 10 -1.58 -4.66 4.30
C GLY A 10 -1.12 -5.60 3.19
N LEU A 11 -1.97 -6.52 2.76
CA LEU A 11 -1.68 -7.41 1.64
C LEU A 11 -1.58 -6.65 0.31
N LEU A 12 -2.49 -5.71 0.03
CA LEU A 12 -2.42 -4.89 -1.20
C LEU A 12 -1.08 -4.16 -1.32
N VAL A 13 -0.60 -3.57 -0.21
CA VAL A 13 0.70 -2.88 -0.13
C VAL A 13 1.85 -3.87 -0.27
N ALA A 14 1.80 -5.00 0.45
CA ALA A 14 2.85 -6.01 0.40
C ALA A 14 3.00 -6.63 -1.00
N THR A 15 1.89 -6.87 -1.69
CA THR A 15 1.90 -7.37 -3.07
C THR A 15 2.54 -6.37 -4.02
N PHE A 16 2.28 -5.07 -3.89
CA PHE A 16 2.99 -4.08 -4.70
C PHE A 16 4.51 -4.18 -4.50
N HIS A 17 4.97 -4.13 -3.26
CA HIS A 17 6.40 -4.23 -2.91
C HIS A 17 7.05 -5.57 -3.26
N LYS A 18 6.28 -6.64 -3.37
CA LYS A 18 6.76 -7.96 -3.82
C LYS A 18 7.21 -7.94 -5.29
N TYR A 19 6.61 -7.08 -6.10
CA TYR A 19 6.89 -7.00 -7.54
C TYR A 19 7.70 -5.76 -7.93
N SER A 20 7.56 -4.63 -7.23
CA SER A 20 8.30 -3.41 -7.51
C SER A 20 9.78 -3.51 -7.15
N GLY A 21 10.63 -2.78 -7.86
CA GLY A 21 12.05 -2.64 -7.56
C GLY A 21 12.91 -3.88 -7.83
N LYS A 22 12.39 -4.87 -8.56
CA LYS A 22 13.20 -5.90 -9.20
C LYS A 22 13.96 -5.31 -10.39
N GLU A 23 13.36 -4.34 -11.06
CA GLU A 23 13.87 -3.57 -12.18
C GLU A 23 13.54 -2.08 -11.99
N GLY A 24 14.40 -1.17 -12.45
CA GLY A 24 14.06 0.26 -12.45
C GLY A 24 13.91 0.92 -11.07
N ASP A 25 12.92 1.79 -10.90
CA ASP A 25 12.61 2.47 -9.63
C ASP A 25 11.97 1.50 -8.63
N LYS A 26 12.36 1.62 -7.36
CA LYS A 26 11.88 0.74 -6.29
C LYS A 26 10.46 1.05 -5.82
N ASN A 27 9.92 2.20 -6.21
CA ASN A 27 8.63 2.72 -5.77
C ASN A 27 7.54 2.66 -6.85
N SER A 28 7.85 2.04 -7.99
CA SER A 28 6.96 1.87 -9.12
C SER A 28 7.09 0.45 -9.67
N LEU A 29 6.13 0.07 -10.51
CA LEU A 29 6.16 -1.19 -11.26
C LEU A 29 6.57 -0.89 -12.70
N SER A 30 7.61 -1.57 -13.17
CA SER A 30 7.95 -1.62 -14.59
C SER A 30 6.89 -2.39 -15.39
N LYS A 31 6.97 -2.30 -16.73
CA LYS A 31 6.15 -3.11 -17.65
C LYS A 31 6.26 -4.61 -17.38
N GLY A 32 7.47 -5.08 -17.10
CA GLY A 32 7.71 -6.49 -16.79
C GLY A 32 7.11 -6.88 -15.44
N GLU A 33 7.29 -6.03 -14.43
CA GLU A 33 6.83 -6.30 -13.06
C GLU A 33 5.31 -6.29 -12.94
N LEU A 34 4.62 -5.32 -13.56
CA LEU A 34 3.15 -5.30 -13.57
C LEU A 34 2.58 -6.51 -14.31
N LYS A 35 3.19 -6.90 -15.44
CA LYS A 35 2.81 -8.12 -16.16
C LYS A 35 2.96 -9.36 -15.28
N GLU A 36 4.09 -9.49 -14.60
CA GLU A 36 4.36 -10.61 -13.69
C GLU A 36 3.33 -10.65 -12.55
N LEU A 37 3.02 -9.50 -11.95
CA LEU A 37 2.01 -9.36 -10.91
C LEU A 37 0.65 -9.85 -11.41
N ILE A 38 0.17 -9.35 -12.56
CA ILE A 38 -1.12 -9.75 -13.12
C ILE A 38 -1.16 -11.26 -13.38
N GLN A 39 -0.10 -11.82 -13.96
CA GLN A 39 -0.05 -13.24 -14.31
C GLN A 39 -0.02 -14.17 -13.10
N LYS A 40 0.57 -13.73 -11.98
CA LYS A 40 0.73 -14.56 -10.78
C LYS A 40 -0.31 -14.31 -9.69
N GLU A 41 -0.76 -13.08 -9.55
CA GLU A 41 -1.64 -12.65 -8.46
C GLU A 41 -3.11 -12.55 -8.88
N LEU A 42 -3.47 -12.76 -10.15
CA LEU A 42 -4.87 -12.77 -10.60
C LEU A 42 -5.18 -14.06 -11.36
N THR A 43 -6.31 -14.70 -11.04
CA THR A 43 -6.74 -15.95 -11.71
C THR A 43 -7.00 -15.76 -13.20
N ILE A 44 -7.39 -14.55 -13.61
CA ILE A 44 -7.56 -14.20 -15.03
C ILE A 44 -6.23 -13.92 -15.74
N GLY A 45 -5.15 -13.64 -15.00
CA GLY A 45 -3.85 -13.23 -15.53
C GLY A 45 -3.32 -14.15 -16.65
N PRO A 46 -3.27 -15.47 -16.47
CA PRO A 46 -2.84 -16.41 -17.51
C PRO A 46 -3.72 -16.45 -18.77
N LYS A 47 -4.95 -15.92 -18.71
CA LYS A 47 -5.89 -15.85 -19.84
C LYS A 47 -5.72 -14.55 -20.65
N LEU A 48 -5.07 -13.54 -20.07
CA LEU A 48 -4.83 -12.27 -20.74
C LEU A 48 -3.64 -12.38 -21.70
N LYS A 49 -3.79 -11.81 -22.88
CA LYS A 49 -2.73 -11.67 -23.88
C LYS A 49 -1.82 -10.50 -23.53
N ASP A 50 -0.58 -10.58 -23.98
CA ASP A 50 0.41 -9.51 -23.80
C ASP A 50 -0.09 -8.14 -24.29
N ALA A 51 -0.85 -8.09 -25.38
CA ALA A 51 -1.44 -6.86 -25.89
C ALA A 51 -2.51 -6.26 -24.97
N GLU A 52 -3.29 -7.10 -24.27
CA GLU A 52 -4.31 -6.66 -23.31
C GLU A 52 -3.65 -6.10 -22.04
N ILE A 53 -2.59 -6.77 -21.58
CA ILE A 53 -1.78 -6.29 -20.44
C ILE A 53 -1.07 -4.97 -20.79
N ALA A 54 -0.55 -4.85 -22.01
CA ALA A 54 0.08 -3.62 -22.49
C ALA A 54 -0.92 -2.45 -22.53
N GLY A 55 -2.13 -2.67 -23.04
CA GLY A 55 -3.19 -1.65 -23.04
C GLY A 55 -3.58 -1.22 -21.62
N LEU A 56 -3.76 -2.18 -20.71
CA LEU A 56 -4.02 -1.89 -19.30
C LEU A 56 -2.91 -1.03 -18.69
N MET A 57 -1.65 -1.31 -19.00
CA MET A 57 -0.55 -0.50 -18.50
C MET A 57 -0.59 0.94 -19.03
N GLU A 58 -0.91 1.14 -20.31
CA GLU A 58 -1.04 2.49 -20.88
C GLU A 58 -2.17 3.30 -20.25
N ASP A 59 -3.25 2.62 -19.84
CA ASP A 59 -4.39 3.23 -19.13
C ASP A 59 -4.04 3.60 -17.68
N LEU A 60 -3.16 2.81 -17.03
CA LEU A 60 -2.72 3.04 -15.65
C LEU A 60 -1.62 4.11 -15.55
N ASP A 61 -0.68 4.14 -16.49
CA ASP A 61 0.38 5.15 -16.57
C ASP A 61 -0.21 6.50 -16.97
N ARG A 62 -0.65 7.27 -15.96
CA ARG A 62 -1.35 8.55 -16.12
C ARG A 62 -0.37 9.69 -16.28
N ASN A 63 0.78 9.62 -15.60
CA ASN A 63 1.82 10.65 -15.67
C ASN A 63 2.76 10.47 -16.88
N LYS A 64 2.62 9.36 -17.63
CA LYS A 64 3.36 9.05 -18.87
C LYS A 64 4.87 8.87 -18.62
N ASP A 65 5.24 8.34 -17.46
CA ASP A 65 6.62 8.00 -17.12
C ASP A 65 7.03 6.57 -17.50
N GLN A 66 6.10 5.78 -18.05
CA GLN A 66 6.26 4.37 -18.44
C GLN A 66 6.41 3.39 -17.28
N GLU A 67 6.15 3.83 -16.06
CA GLU A 67 6.06 3.00 -14.87
C GLU A 67 4.65 3.12 -14.25
N VAL A 68 4.33 2.26 -13.30
CA VAL A 68 3.08 2.36 -12.53
C VAL A 68 3.42 2.58 -11.07
N ASN A 69 3.28 3.82 -10.63
CA ASN A 69 3.51 4.16 -9.22
C ASN A 69 2.35 3.65 -8.33
N PHE A 70 2.52 3.74 -7.02
CA PHE A 70 1.51 3.22 -6.08
C PHE A 70 0.13 3.87 -6.24
N GLN A 71 0.05 5.16 -6.61
CA GLN A 71 -1.21 5.87 -6.81
C GLN A 71 -1.99 5.31 -8.01
N GLU A 72 -1.29 4.96 -9.07
CA GLU A 72 -1.85 4.33 -10.28
C GLU A 72 -2.22 2.87 -10.01
N TYR A 73 -1.39 2.14 -9.27
CA TYR A 73 -1.70 0.79 -8.83
C TYR A 73 -2.97 0.71 -7.97
N VAL A 74 -3.20 1.66 -7.05
CA VAL A 74 -4.45 1.70 -6.28
C VAL A 74 -5.67 1.96 -7.17
N THR A 75 -5.50 2.70 -8.27
CA THR A 75 -6.57 2.87 -9.27
C THR A 75 -6.90 1.54 -9.95
N PHE A 76 -5.89 0.75 -10.31
CA PHE A 76 -6.06 -0.61 -10.83
C PHE A 76 -6.83 -1.50 -9.86
N LEU A 77 -6.46 -1.49 -8.57
CA LEU A 77 -7.14 -2.26 -7.54
C LEU A 77 -8.61 -1.83 -7.38
N GLY A 78 -8.91 -0.53 -7.48
CA GLY A 78 -10.29 -0.04 -7.48
C GLY A 78 -11.10 -0.58 -8.65
N ALA A 79 -10.53 -0.64 -9.85
CA ALA A 79 -11.19 -1.23 -11.02
C ALA A 79 -11.44 -2.73 -10.85
N LEU A 80 -10.45 -3.48 -10.32
CA LEU A 80 -10.63 -4.90 -10.00
C LEU A 80 -11.71 -5.11 -8.94
N ALA A 81 -11.72 -4.30 -7.88
CA ALA A 81 -12.72 -4.37 -6.83
C ALA A 81 -14.13 -4.17 -7.40
N MET A 82 -14.31 -3.27 -8.37
CA MET A 82 -15.60 -3.10 -9.06
C MET A 82 -16.01 -4.35 -9.84
N ILE A 83 -15.08 -4.91 -10.63
CA ILE A 83 -15.33 -6.14 -11.40
C ILE A 83 -15.71 -7.28 -10.46
N TYR A 84 -14.97 -7.47 -9.36
CA TYR A 84 -15.29 -8.50 -8.38
C TYR A 84 -16.61 -8.21 -7.67
N ASN A 85 -16.89 -6.97 -7.27
CA ASN A 85 -18.16 -6.61 -6.64
C ASN A 85 -19.37 -6.97 -7.51
N GLU A 86 -19.28 -6.78 -8.83
CA GLU A 86 -20.31 -7.20 -9.79
C GLU A 86 -20.31 -8.72 -10.04
N ALA A 87 -19.13 -9.35 -10.06
CA ALA A 87 -18.95 -10.77 -10.35
C ALA A 87 -19.16 -11.71 -9.15
N LEU A 88 -19.26 -11.20 -7.91
CA LEU A 88 -19.33 -11.98 -6.66
C LEU A 88 -20.56 -12.91 -6.56
N LEU A 89 -21.48 -12.90 -7.53
CA LEU A 89 -22.58 -13.84 -7.61
C LEU A 89 -22.28 -15.11 -8.43
N GLN A 90 -21.15 -15.20 -9.16
CA GLN A 90 -20.88 -16.34 -10.04
C GLN A 90 -19.39 -16.63 -10.22
N TYR A 91 -18.70 -17.23 -9.24
CA TYR A 91 -17.67 -18.25 -9.51
C TYR A 91 -17.07 -18.87 -8.24
N ASN A 92 -16.92 -20.20 -8.23
CA ASN A 92 -16.28 -20.97 -7.15
C ASN A 92 -14.85 -21.42 -7.55
N ALA A 93 -14.02 -20.50 -8.08
CA ALA A 93 -12.60 -20.79 -8.33
C ALA A 93 -11.75 -20.60 -7.08
N MET A 94 -10.59 -21.26 -7.03
CA MET A 94 -9.54 -20.91 -6.08
C MET A 94 -9.06 -19.50 -6.40
N LYS A 95 -9.31 -18.57 -5.47
CA LYS A 95 -8.88 -17.18 -5.55
C LYS A 95 -7.43 -17.06 -5.08
N THR A 96 -6.69 -16.11 -5.65
CA THR A 96 -5.37 -15.74 -5.13
C THR A 96 -5.51 -14.95 -3.83
N ASP A 97 -4.41 -14.76 -3.11
CA ASP A 97 -4.40 -13.93 -1.89
C ASP A 97 -4.82 -12.49 -2.21
N LEU A 98 -4.36 -11.92 -3.34
CA LEU A 98 -4.77 -10.57 -3.78
C LEU A 98 -6.28 -10.48 -4.03
N GLU A 99 -6.86 -11.49 -4.70
CA GLU A 99 -8.30 -11.57 -4.95
C GLU A 99 -9.10 -11.75 -3.65
N LEU A 100 -8.60 -12.54 -2.70
CA LEU A 100 -9.19 -12.71 -1.38
C LEU A 100 -9.16 -11.41 -0.56
N ALA A 101 -8.10 -10.60 -0.66
CA ALA A 101 -8.07 -9.29 -0.03
C ALA A 101 -9.10 -8.32 -0.64
N LEU A 102 -9.24 -8.31 -1.97
CA LEU A 102 -10.27 -7.49 -2.64
C LEU A 102 -11.68 -7.95 -2.23
N GLU A 103 -11.93 -9.25 -2.18
CA GLU A 103 -13.19 -9.81 -1.67
C GLU A 103 -13.43 -9.45 -0.19
N SER A 104 -12.40 -9.50 0.65
CA SER A 104 -12.50 -9.09 2.06
C SER A 104 -12.93 -7.62 2.18
N ILE A 105 -12.35 -6.73 1.37
CA ILE A 105 -12.73 -5.31 1.32
C ILE A 105 -14.21 -5.15 0.91
N ILE A 106 -14.63 -5.87 -0.13
CA ILE A 106 -16.02 -5.84 -0.61
C ILE A 106 -16.99 -6.36 0.47
N ASN A 107 -16.64 -7.47 1.12
CA ASN A 107 -17.45 -8.06 2.18
C ASN A 107 -17.57 -7.14 3.40
N VAL A 108 -16.48 -6.46 3.78
CA VAL A 108 -16.53 -5.44 4.84
C VAL A 108 -17.48 -4.31 4.44
N TYR A 109 -17.37 -3.77 3.23
CA TYR A 109 -18.30 -2.74 2.75
C TYR A 109 -19.76 -3.18 2.89
N HIS A 110 -20.10 -4.35 2.32
CA HIS A 110 -21.46 -4.89 2.34
C HIS A 110 -21.97 -5.13 3.75
N TRP A 111 -21.13 -5.63 4.65
CA TRP A 111 -21.52 -5.88 6.04
C TRP A 111 -22.01 -4.60 6.75
N TYR A 112 -21.41 -3.44 6.46
CA TYR A 112 -21.85 -2.16 7.02
C TYR A 112 -23.00 -1.54 6.19
N ALA A 113 -23.01 -1.69 4.87
CA ALA A 113 -23.97 -1.06 3.95
C ALA A 113 -25.39 -1.68 4.00
N ILE A 114 -25.53 -2.88 4.57
CA ILE A 114 -26.83 -3.54 4.75
C ILE A 114 -27.45 -3.30 6.12
N ARG A 115 -26.91 -2.44 7.01
CA ARG A 115 -27.40 -2.41 8.39
C ARG A 115 -28.74 -1.68 8.55
N ASN A 116 -28.92 -0.47 8.01
CA ASN A 116 -30.21 0.25 8.09
C ASN A 116 -30.26 1.56 7.25
N PRO A 117 -31.05 1.67 6.15
CA PRO A 117 -31.84 0.66 5.44
C PRO A 117 -30.97 -0.31 4.65
N MET A 118 -31.52 -1.46 4.27
CA MET A 118 -30.84 -2.49 3.47
C MET A 118 -30.84 -2.11 1.98
N ASP A 119 -29.98 -1.19 1.56
CA ASP A 119 -30.01 -0.67 0.19
C ASP A 119 -28.64 -0.51 -0.48
N ASP A 120 -27.59 -1.14 0.05
CA ASP A 120 -26.24 -1.18 -0.53
C ASP A 120 -25.54 0.20 -0.57
N TYR A 121 -25.86 1.06 0.39
CA TYR A 121 -25.17 2.32 0.63
C TYR A 121 -24.74 2.45 2.08
N LEU A 122 -23.54 2.98 2.31
CA LEU A 122 -23.14 3.41 3.63
C LEU A 122 -23.79 4.75 3.97
N SER A 123 -24.57 4.78 5.05
CA SER A 123 -24.88 6.02 5.75
C SER A 123 -23.61 6.59 6.41
N ARG A 124 -23.69 7.85 6.83
CA ARG A 124 -22.61 8.49 7.60
C ARG A 124 -22.22 7.71 8.87
N ASN A 125 -23.20 7.14 9.56
CA ASN A 125 -22.96 6.41 10.81
C ASN A 125 -22.31 5.06 10.54
N GLU A 126 -22.75 4.35 9.50
CA GLU A 126 -22.14 3.07 9.09
C GLU A 126 -20.72 3.28 8.59
N PHE A 127 -20.47 4.31 7.78
CA PHE A 127 -19.12 4.68 7.35
C PHE A 127 -18.21 5.03 8.54
N ALA A 128 -18.71 5.79 9.51
CA ALA A 128 -17.95 6.12 10.71
C ALA A 128 -17.61 4.87 11.54
N ALA A 129 -18.56 3.95 11.70
CA ALA A 129 -18.33 2.68 12.39
C ALA A 129 -17.28 1.84 11.63
N LEU A 130 -17.41 1.73 10.31
CA LEU A 130 -16.48 0.99 9.45
C LEU A 130 -15.04 1.46 9.66
N LEU A 131 -14.78 2.77 9.56
CA LEU A 131 -13.43 3.31 9.73
C LEU A 131 -12.91 3.16 11.16
N LYS A 132 -13.74 3.43 12.17
CA LYS A 132 -13.34 3.30 13.58
C LYS A 132 -13.04 1.87 13.97
N GLU A 133 -13.70 0.89 13.37
CA GLU A 133 -13.52 -0.53 13.69
C GLU A 133 -12.39 -1.15 12.86
N ASN A 134 -12.21 -0.71 11.61
CA ASN A 134 -11.36 -1.41 10.63
C ASN A 134 -10.20 -0.61 10.04
N ALA A 135 -10.06 0.69 10.34
CA ALA A 135 -9.00 1.55 9.79
C ALA A 135 -8.40 2.49 10.86
N LYS A 136 -8.29 2.02 12.11
CA LYS A 136 -7.78 2.82 13.24
C LYS A 136 -6.38 3.39 13.02
N PRO A 137 -5.41 2.63 12.47
CA PRO A 137 -4.06 3.17 12.25
C PRO A 137 -4.10 4.35 11.28
N PHE A 138 -4.86 4.24 10.19
CA PHE A 138 -5.06 5.32 9.23
C PHE A 138 -5.69 6.56 9.91
N LEU A 139 -6.77 6.39 10.66
CA LEU A 139 -7.42 7.50 11.35
C LEU A 139 -6.48 8.20 12.35
N THR A 140 -5.63 7.45 13.03
CA THR A 140 -4.66 8.01 13.99
C THR A 140 -3.55 8.78 13.28
N ASP A 141 -3.00 8.21 12.22
CA ASP A 141 -1.77 8.71 11.58
C ASP A 141 -2.04 9.85 10.59
N THR A 142 -3.27 9.97 10.08
CA THR A 142 -3.67 10.99 9.11
C THR A 142 -4.55 12.10 9.70
N LEU A 143 -4.83 12.04 11.01
CA LEU A 143 -5.66 13.02 11.72
C LEU A 143 -5.04 14.43 11.61
N PRO A 144 -5.75 15.42 11.04
CA PRO A 144 -5.26 16.79 11.01
C PRO A 144 -5.14 17.38 12.42
N PRO A 145 -4.16 18.28 12.66
CA PRO A 145 -4.02 18.95 13.95
C PRO A 145 -5.30 19.73 14.29
N ASN A 146 -5.63 19.80 15.59
CA ASN A 146 -6.81 20.50 16.11
C ASN A 146 -8.17 20.00 15.56
N THR A 147 -8.22 18.77 15.02
CA THR A 147 -9.45 18.17 14.49
C THR A 147 -9.82 16.93 15.32
N SER A 148 -11.11 16.76 15.64
CA SER A 148 -11.57 15.52 16.29
C SER A 148 -11.66 14.39 15.28
N VAL A 149 -11.55 13.14 15.75
CA VAL A 149 -11.70 11.95 14.87
C VAL A 149 -13.04 11.97 14.15
N ASP A 150 -14.12 12.38 14.82
CA ASP A 150 -15.46 12.46 14.21
C ASP A 150 -15.55 13.52 13.11
N GLU A 151 -14.91 14.68 13.32
CA GLU A 151 -14.88 15.74 12.30
C GLU A 151 -14.03 15.30 11.09
N TYR A 152 -12.91 14.62 11.33
CA TYR A 152 -12.09 14.09 10.24
C TYR A 152 -12.83 13.02 9.43
N ILE A 153 -13.52 12.08 10.10
CA ILE A 153 -14.39 11.10 9.42
C ILE A 153 -15.48 11.81 8.61
N ARG A 154 -16.07 12.89 9.13
CA ARG A 154 -17.04 13.71 8.40
C ARG A 154 -16.42 14.32 7.14
N GLN A 155 -15.19 14.82 7.20
CA GLN A 155 -14.49 15.37 6.03
C GLN A 155 -14.20 14.29 4.99
N LEU A 156 -13.76 13.10 5.41
CA LEU A 156 -13.55 11.95 4.54
C LEU A 156 -14.85 11.50 3.85
N PHE A 157 -15.95 11.49 4.59
CA PHE A 157 -17.28 11.19 4.05
C PHE A 157 -17.66 12.20 2.96
N VAL A 158 -17.57 13.50 3.25
CA VAL A 158 -17.90 14.57 2.28
C VAL A 158 -17.00 14.48 1.04
N LYS A 159 -15.72 14.16 1.21
CA LYS A 159 -14.79 13.96 0.10
C LYS A 159 -15.18 12.77 -0.79
N SER A 160 -15.77 11.72 -0.19
CA SER A 160 -16.12 10.49 -0.90
C SER A 160 -17.52 10.52 -1.52
N ASP A 161 -18.45 11.29 -0.94
CA ASP A 161 -19.82 11.50 -1.43
C ASP A 161 -19.83 12.41 -2.66
N GLY A 162 -19.36 11.88 -3.79
CA GLY A 162 -19.15 12.62 -5.03
C GLY A 162 -20.45 13.07 -5.70
N ASN A 163 -21.55 12.33 -5.49
CA ASN A 163 -22.87 12.73 -6.00
C ASN A 163 -23.69 13.58 -5.01
N HIS A 164 -23.18 13.78 -3.79
CA HIS A 164 -23.77 14.61 -2.73
C HIS A 164 -25.16 14.16 -2.27
N ASN A 165 -25.48 12.87 -2.34
CA ASN A 165 -26.77 12.33 -1.88
C ASN A 165 -26.78 12.04 -0.36
N GLY A 166 -25.67 12.26 0.34
CA GLY A 166 -25.53 12.02 1.78
C GLY A 166 -25.27 10.57 2.15
N ARG A 167 -24.90 9.72 1.19
CA ARG A 167 -24.65 8.27 1.33
C ARG A 167 -23.53 7.84 0.39
N LEU A 168 -22.85 6.73 0.68
CA LEU A 168 -21.75 6.23 -0.16
C LEU A 168 -22.10 4.89 -0.79
N LYS A 169 -22.22 4.86 -2.12
CA LYS A 169 -22.18 3.59 -2.86
C LYS A 169 -20.75 3.04 -2.92
N PHE A 170 -20.60 1.79 -3.37
CA PHE A 170 -19.29 1.13 -3.39
C PHE A 170 -18.22 1.94 -4.15
N THR A 171 -18.55 2.50 -5.32
CA THR A 171 -17.61 3.33 -6.11
C THR A 171 -17.11 4.55 -5.33
N GLU A 172 -17.96 5.13 -4.47
CA GLU A 172 -17.61 6.29 -3.66
C GLU A 172 -16.74 5.88 -2.46
N PHE A 173 -17.05 4.74 -1.86
CA PHE A 173 -16.21 4.13 -0.82
C PHE A 173 -14.78 3.83 -1.32
N LEU A 174 -14.60 3.44 -2.59
CA LEU A 174 -13.27 3.22 -3.18
C LEU A 174 -12.36 4.46 -3.10
N THR A 175 -12.93 5.67 -3.04
CA THR A 175 -12.16 6.90 -2.81
C THR A 175 -11.51 6.88 -1.42
N THR A 176 -12.25 6.49 -0.39
CA THR A 176 -11.69 6.33 0.96
C THR A 176 -10.69 5.18 1.01
N LEU A 177 -11.02 4.02 0.44
CA LEU A 177 -10.10 2.87 0.39
C LEU A 177 -8.75 3.27 -0.21
N SER A 178 -8.77 4.05 -1.29
CA SER A 178 -7.56 4.53 -1.94
C SER A 178 -6.68 5.35 -1.00
N LEU A 179 -7.29 6.27 -0.23
CA LEU A 179 -6.58 7.09 0.75
C LEU A 179 -5.94 6.24 1.85
N VAL A 180 -6.66 5.24 2.35
CA VAL A 180 -6.16 4.32 3.39
C VAL A 180 -5.00 3.48 2.87
N ALA A 181 -5.09 2.97 1.64
CA ALA A 181 -4.03 2.19 1.02
C ALA A 181 -2.77 3.02 0.76
N ILE A 182 -2.92 4.26 0.25
CA ILE A 182 -1.81 5.19 0.00
C ILE A 182 -1.09 5.53 1.31
N ASP A 183 -1.84 5.82 2.38
CA ASP A 183 -1.26 6.06 3.70
C ASP A 183 -0.49 4.83 4.20
N ALA A 184 -1.08 3.64 4.11
CA ALA A 184 -0.42 2.39 4.52
C ALA A 184 0.89 2.16 3.76
N HIS A 185 0.91 2.40 2.45
CA HIS A 185 2.13 2.36 1.64
C HIS A 185 3.16 3.42 2.08
N ASN A 186 2.74 4.65 2.32
CA ASN A 186 3.66 5.70 2.77
C ASN A 186 4.26 5.39 4.14
N ARG A 187 3.51 4.71 5.02
CA ARG A 187 4.02 4.27 6.32
C ARG A 187 5.00 3.10 6.21
N SER A 188 4.84 2.20 5.22
CA SER A 188 5.79 1.10 5.03
C SER A 188 7.20 1.60 4.68
N HIS A 189 7.31 2.75 4.03
CA HIS A 189 8.60 3.42 3.76
C HIS A 189 9.22 4.11 4.97
N LYS A 190 8.41 4.47 5.97
CA LYS A 190 8.85 5.23 7.15
C LYS A 190 9.31 4.35 8.31
N GLN A 191 9.33 3.02 8.17
CA GLN A 191 9.86 2.14 9.23
C GLN A 191 11.35 2.46 9.48
N PRO A 192 11.75 2.70 10.74
CA PRO A 192 13.02 3.32 11.06
C PRO A 192 14.16 2.30 11.03
N GLY A 193 14.87 2.20 9.92
CA GLY A 193 16.24 1.68 9.87
C GLY A 193 17.22 2.79 10.22
N GLY A 194 17.39 3.10 11.51
CA GLY A 194 18.25 4.19 11.95
C GLY A 194 18.68 4.17 13.41
N HIS A 195 18.76 2.99 14.05
CA HIS A 195 19.61 2.87 15.24
C HIS A 195 21.05 2.61 14.76
N GLY A 196 21.82 3.68 14.64
CA GLY A 196 23.27 3.60 14.67
C GLY A 196 23.70 3.00 16.00
N HIS A 197 23.88 1.68 16.04
CA HIS A 197 24.69 1.04 17.05
C HIS A 197 26.15 1.36 16.74
N ASP A 198 26.59 2.47 17.30
CA ASP A 198 27.98 2.69 17.63
C ASP A 198 28.42 1.59 18.61
N HIS A 199 28.98 0.52 18.05
CA HIS A 199 29.74 -0.45 18.82
C HIS A 199 31.12 -0.57 18.19
N GLY A 200 32.05 0.13 18.83
CA GLY A 200 33.48 0.17 18.58
C GLY A 200 34.03 -1.16 18.07
N HIS A 201 34.60 -1.09 16.87
CA HIS A 201 35.51 -2.10 16.36
C HIS A 201 36.80 -2.07 17.19
N SER A 202 36.88 -2.96 18.17
CA SER A 202 38.16 -3.50 18.62
C SER A 202 38.54 -4.65 17.72
N HIS A 203 39.47 -4.44 16.80
CA HIS A 203 40.39 -5.47 16.38
C HIS A 203 41.77 -4.87 16.10
N ASP A 204 42.59 -5.05 17.12
CA ASP A 204 44.05 -5.12 17.12
C ASP A 204 44.58 -5.97 15.94
N HIS A 205 45.50 -5.40 15.15
CA HIS A 205 46.86 -5.92 14.97
C HIS A 205 47.60 -5.21 13.83
N GLY A 206 48.82 -4.75 14.15
CA GLY A 206 49.97 -5.03 13.28
C GLY A 206 50.71 -3.86 12.64
N HIS A 207 51.84 -3.55 13.27
CA HIS A 207 53.12 -3.16 12.65
C HIS A 207 53.32 -1.74 12.09
N GLY A 208 54.12 -0.99 12.86
CA GLY A 208 55.48 -0.70 12.40
C GLY A 208 55.73 0.72 11.90
N HIS A 209 56.08 1.64 12.80
CA HIS A 209 56.87 2.80 12.43
C HIS A 209 57.90 3.12 13.52
N SER A 210 59.16 2.82 13.18
CA SER A 210 60.36 3.24 13.88
C SER A 210 60.54 4.75 13.76
N HIS A 211 60.60 5.45 14.89
CA HIS A 211 61.08 6.82 14.97
C HIS A 211 62.51 6.82 15.54
N GLY A 212 63.48 7.27 14.74
CA GLY A 212 64.60 8.07 15.27
C GLY A 212 64.21 9.55 15.28
N PRO A 213 65.04 10.49 15.78
CA PRO A 213 66.48 10.36 16.06
C PRO A 213 66.90 10.84 17.47
N ASP A 214 68.00 10.30 17.98
CA ASP A 214 68.85 10.91 19.01
C ASP A 214 70.25 10.29 18.76
N GLY A 215 71.38 10.99 18.63
CA GLY A 215 71.76 12.21 19.31
C GLY A 215 73.04 11.94 20.12
N GLY A 216 74.18 11.77 19.46
CA GLY A 216 75.50 12.07 20.06
C GLY A 216 76.34 10.91 20.62
N HIS A 217 77.66 11.15 20.59
CA HIS A 217 78.83 10.36 21.02
C HIS A 217 79.30 9.26 20.06
N GLY A 218 80.54 9.22 19.53
CA GLY A 218 81.77 9.95 19.82
C GLY A 218 82.90 8.96 20.18
N HIS A 219 83.96 8.93 19.34
CA HIS A 219 85.27 8.28 19.56
C HIS A 219 85.27 6.72 19.59
N HIS A 220 86.28 5.97 19.16
CA HIS A 220 87.67 6.22 18.80
C HIS A 220 88.25 4.98 18.09
N HIS A 221 89.23 5.21 17.21
CA HIS A 221 90.31 4.33 16.73
C HIS A 221 89.99 3.02 15.98
#